data_AF-A0A9P7JZF2-F1
#
_entry.id   AF-A0A9P7JZF2-F1
#
_cell.length_a   1.000
_cell.length_b   1.000
_cell.length_c   1.000
_cell.angle_alpha   90.00
_cell.angle_beta   90.00
_cell.angle_gamma   90.00
#
_symmetry.space_group_name_H-M   'P 1'
#
loop_
_entity.id
_entity.type
_entity.pdbx_description
1 polymer ?
#
loop_
_entity_poly.entity_id
_entity_poly.type
_entity_poly.pdbx_seq_one_letter_code
_entity_poly.pdbx_strand_id
1 'polypeptide(L)'
;MDEEDCDDSKESQNIVQVVNNQQRDHVHHEAISVPSQRNPFINEGTYQQFSATLTEVIAEDITPCHCRLATDEWEGNEYPVFETISVGRRGSKGLHVSLGELIWFKRAKLRCQALVVLSYFLAAGRE
;
A
#
# COMPACT_ATOMS: atom_id res chain seq x y z
N MET A 1 29.37 14.51 48.51
CA MET A 1 28.71 13.54 47.62
C MET A 1 27.38 14.19 47.32
N ASP A 2 27.33 14.97 46.25
CA ASP A 2 26.14 15.70 45.83
C ASP A 2 25.42 14.80 44.84
N GLU A 3 24.27 14.26 45.25
CA GLU A 3 23.40 13.46 44.38
C GLU A 3 22.57 14.42 43.52
N GLU A 4 23.02 14.66 42.28
CA GLU A 4 22.15 15.23 41.25
C GLU A 4 21.13 14.16 40.83
N ASP A 5 19.90 14.34 41.29
CA ASP A 5 18.71 13.59 40.90
C ASP A 5 18.36 13.97 39.44
N CYS A 6 18.86 13.17 38.47
CA CYS A 6 18.50 13.29 37.06
C CYS A 6 17.02 12.94 36.86
N ASP A 7 16.17 13.95 36.97
CA ASP A 7 14.73 13.91 36.73
C ASP A 7 14.38 13.80 35.22
N ASP A 8 14.78 12.68 34.62
CA ASP A 8 14.49 12.23 33.24
C ASP A 8 12.97 12.03 32.99
N SER A 9 12.19 11.93 34.07
CA SER A 9 10.75 11.68 34.03
C SER A 9 9.94 12.89 33.56
N LYS A 10 10.35 14.12 33.92
CA LYS A 10 9.64 15.35 33.55
C LYS A 10 9.94 15.78 32.12
N GLU A 11 11.13 15.51 31.61
CA GLU A 11 11.52 15.80 30.23
C GLU A 11 10.70 14.94 29.24
N SER A 12 10.54 13.66 29.55
CA SER A 12 9.71 12.73 28.78
C SER A 12 8.23 13.16 28.69
N GLN A 13 7.64 13.62 29.80
CA GLN A 13 6.25 14.11 29.81
C GLN A 13 6.08 15.41 29.01
N ASN A 14 7.09 16.28 29.02
CA ASN A 14 7.10 17.52 28.25
C ASN A 14 7.10 17.24 26.75
N ILE A 15 7.92 16.29 26.29
CA ILE A 15 7.99 15.88 24.88
C ILE A 15 6.64 15.35 24.39
N VAL A 16 5.98 14.49 25.16
CA VAL A 16 4.65 13.96 24.80
C VAL A 16 3.61 15.06 24.69
N GLN A 17 3.63 16.06 25.58
CA GLN A 17 2.73 17.21 25.49
C GLN A 17 3.01 18.10 24.28
N VAL A 18 4.28 18.35 23.97
CA VAL A 18 4.70 19.15 22.81
C VAL A 18 4.28 18.45 21.50
N VAL A 19 4.52 17.15 21.36
CA VAL A 19 4.11 16.37 20.19
C VAL A 19 2.59 16.36 20.04
N ASN A 20 1.84 16.11 21.13
CA ASN A 20 0.38 16.13 21.08
C ASN A 20 -0.18 17.50 20.68
N ASN A 21 0.36 18.59 21.21
CA ASN A 21 -0.08 19.93 20.86
C ASN A 21 0.24 20.27 19.40
N GLN A 22 1.41 19.88 18.89
CA GLN A 22 1.77 20.07 17.48
C GLN A 22 0.92 19.22 16.52
N GLN A 23 0.50 18.02 16.92
CA GLN A 23 -0.31 17.15 16.08
C GLN A 23 -1.80 17.54 16.08
N ARG A 24 -2.32 18.13 17.17
CA ARG A 24 -3.72 18.58 17.26
C ARG A 24 -4.11 19.57 16.17
N ASP A 25 -3.21 20.47 15.80
CA ASP A 25 -3.47 21.46 14.75
C ASP A 25 -3.47 20.86 13.33
N HIS A 26 -2.97 19.62 13.16
CA HIS A 26 -2.82 18.97 11.87
C HIS A 26 -3.72 17.74 11.66
N VAL A 27 -4.34 17.22 12.73
CA VAL A 27 -5.25 16.05 12.68
C VAL A 27 -6.69 16.54 12.82
N HIS A 28 -7.30 16.91 11.70
CA HIS A 28 -8.67 17.44 11.65
C HIS A 28 -9.77 16.37 11.45
N HIS A 29 -9.41 15.09 11.42
CA HIS A 29 -10.39 14.02 11.22
C HIS A 29 -10.60 13.22 12.50
N GLU A 30 -11.84 12.79 12.72
CA GLU A 30 -12.15 11.75 13.70
C GLU A 30 -11.29 10.51 13.42
N ALA A 31 -10.95 9.75 14.47
CA ALA A 31 -10.15 8.54 14.31
C ALA A 31 -10.80 7.62 13.26
N ILE A 32 -10.08 7.37 12.17
CA ILE A 32 -10.57 6.49 11.11
C ILE A 32 -10.64 5.09 11.71
N SER A 33 -11.82 4.46 11.63
CA SER A 33 -11.99 3.07 12.04
C SER A 33 -10.99 2.21 11.27
N VAL A 34 -10.00 1.70 11.99
CA VAL A 34 -8.98 0.83 11.40
C VAL A 34 -9.69 -0.47 11.02
N PRO A 35 -9.62 -0.91 9.76
CA PRO A 35 -10.11 -2.23 9.39
C PRO A 35 -9.52 -3.27 10.33
N SER A 36 -10.34 -4.19 10.83
CA SER A 36 -9.84 -5.28 11.66
C SER A 36 -8.66 -5.93 10.94
N GLN A 37 -7.50 -6.05 11.59
CA GLN A 37 -6.28 -6.72 11.09
C GLN A 37 -6.49 -8.24 10.98
N ARG A 38 -7.62 -8.67 10.44
CA ARG A 38 -7.94 -10.07 10.30
C ARG A 38 -7.23 -10.58 9.06
N ASN A 39 -6.50 -11.68 9.24
CA ASN A 39 -5.95 -12.43 8.12
C ASN A 39 -7.08 -12.72 7.11
N PRO A 40 -6.92 -12.38 5.82
CA PRO A 40 -7.93 -12.66 4.80
C PRO A 40 -8.18 -14.16 4.58
N PHE A 41 -7.26 -15.02 5.02
CA PHE A 41 -7.39 -16.47 4.94
C PHE A 41 -8.03 -17.03 6.21
N ILE A 42 -9.07 -17.86 6.04
CA ILE A 42 -9.82 -18.49 7.14
C ILE A 42 -8.93 -19.48 7.89
N ASN A 43 -8.07 -20.21 7.16
CA ASN A 43 -7.13 -21.18 7.69
C ASN A 43 -5.92 -21.30 6.75
N GLU A 44 -4.93 -22.08 7.19
CA GLU A 44 -3.71 -22.36 6.41
C GLU A 44 -4.01 -23.04 5.06
N GLY A 45 -5.03 -23.89 4.98
CA GLY A 45 -5.41 -24.55 3.73
C GLY A 45 -5.82 -23.55 2.64
N THR A 46 -6.62 -22.54 2.99
CA THR A 46 -7.02 -21.47 2.05
C THR A 46 -5.83 -20.63 1.62
N TYR A 47 -4.89 -20.37 2.54
CA TYR A 47 -3.64 -19.68 2.19
C TYR A 47 -2.79 -20.48 1.19
N GLN A 48 -2.64 -21.79 1.43
CA GLN A 48 -1.90 -22.67 0.52
C GLN A 48 -2.55 -22.75 -0.87
N GLN A 49 -3.88 -22.82 -0.93
CA GLN A 49 -4.62 -22.77 -2.19
C GLN A 49 -4.41 -21.44 -2.94
N PHE A 50 -4.48 -20.30 -2.23
CA PHE A 50 -4.17 -19.00 -2.80
C PHE A 50 -2.73 -18.95 -3.36
N SER A 51 -1.76 -19.41 -2.58
CA SER A 51 -0.34 -19.41 -2.96
C SER A 51 -0.08 -20.28 -4.19
N ALA A 52 -0.66 -21.47 -4.24
CA ALA A 52 -0.57 -22.38 -5.40
C ALA A 52 -1.21 -21.75 -6.65
N THR A 53 -2.44 -21.23 -6.52
CA THR A 53 -3.16 -20.59 -7.63
C THR A 53 -2.39 -19.36 -8.15
N LEU A 54 -1.86 -18.52 -7.26
CA LEU A 54 -1.05 -17.38 -7.66
C LEU A 54 0.22 -17.82 -8.40
N THR A 55 0.87 -18.89 -7.94
CA THR A 55 2.05 -19.45 -8.61
C THR A 55 1.72 -19.92 -10.03
N GLU A 56 0.59 -20.58 -10.23
CA GLU A 56 0.10 -20.99 -11.55
C GLU A 56 -0.17 -19.79 -12.46
N VAL A 57 -0.90 -18.78 -11.95
CA VAL A 57 -1.21 -17.54 -12.68
C VAL A 57 0.06 -16.79 -13.11
N ILE A 58 1.09 -16.77 -12.26
CA ILE A 58 2.40 -16.18 -12.58
C ILE A 58 3.10 -17.02 -13.65
N ALA A 59 3.11 -18.35 -13.52
CA ALA A 59 3.77 -19.25 -14.46
C ALA A 59 3.15 -19.21 -15.86
N GLU A 60 1.83 -19.04 -15.94
CA GLU A 60 1.09 -18.88 -17.20
C GLU A 60 1.17 -17.46 -17.78
N ASP A 61 1.85 -16.53 -17.11
CA ASP A 61 2.00 -15.13 -17.50
C ASP A 61 0.66 -14.44 -17.80
N ILE A 62 -0.40 -14.77 -17.05
CA ILE A 62 -1.74 -14.21 -17.25
C ILE A 62 -1.73 -12.72 -16.93
N THR A 63 -2.18 -11.87 -17.86
CA THR A 63 -2.40 -10.44 -17.61
C THR A 63 -3.87 -10.22 -17.20
N PRO A 64 -4.15 -9.81 -15.96
CA PRO A 64 -5.52 -9.55 -15.53
C PRO A 64 -6.14 -8.36 -16.26
N CYS A 65 -7.41 -8.49 -16.65
CA CYS A 65 -8.18 -7.39 -17.23
C CYS A 65 -8.55 -6.33 -16.17
N HIS A 66 -8.94 -5.14 -16.64
CA HIS A 66 -9.40 -4.02 -15.81
C HIS A 66 -8.35 -3.50 -14.81
N CYS A 67 -7.08 -3.78 -15.08
CA CYS A 67 -5.95 -3.40 -14.25
C CYS A 67 -5.09 -2.28 -14.87
N ARG A 68 -5.49 -1.74 -16.04
CA ARG A 68 -4.68 -0.78 -16.82
C ARG A 68 -3.31 -1.33 -17.21
N LEU A 69 -3.28 -2.63 -17.52
CA LEU A 69 -2.08 -3.38 -17.91
C LEU A 69 -2.13 -3.86 -19.35
N ALA A 70 -3.30 -3.76 -20.01
CA ALA A 70 -3.42 -4.11 -21.41
C ALA A 70 -3.02 -2.92 -22.29
N THR A 71 -2.47 -3.22 -23.47
CA THR A 71 -1.96 -2.21 -24.39
C THR A 71 -3.05 -1.25 -24.86
N ASP A 72 -4.28 -1.73 -25.03
CA ASP A 72 -5.46 -0.93 -25.39
C ASP A 72 -5.94 0.01 -24.28
N GLU A 73 -5.49 -0.20 -23.04
CA GLU A 73 -5.77 0.70 -21.91
C GLU A 73 -4.73 1.85 -21.80
N TRP A 74 -3.69 1.83 -22.63
CA TRP A 74 -2.61 2.83 -22.63
C TRP A 74 -2.78 3.86 -23.75
N GLU A 75 -2.38 5.10 -23.45
CA GLU A 75 -2.38 6.17 -24.44
C GLU A 75 -1.38 5.84 -25.55
N GLY A 76 -1.85 5.83 -26.80
CA GLY A 76 -1.01 5.47 -27.95
C GLY A 76 -0.67 3.99 -28.07
N ASN A 77 -1.30 3.12 -27.28
CA ASN A 77 -1.03 1.67 -27.22
C ASN A 77 0.40 1.29 -26.78
N GLU A 78 1.09 2.19 -26.07
CA GLU A 78 2.47 1.99 -25.62
C GLU A 78 2.58 2.15 -24.10
N TYR A 79 3.50 1.41 -23.48
CA TYR A 79 3.69 1.47 -22.04
C TYR A 79 4.19 2.86 -21.62
N PRO A 80 3.58 3.51 -20.61
CA PRO A 80 4.00 4.83 -20.17
C PRO A 80 5.40 4.78 -19.56
N VAL A 81 6.33 5.58 -20.09
CA VAL A 81 7.75 5.60 -19.64
C VAL A 81 7.94 6.49 -18.41
N PHE A 82 7.00 7.41 -18.15
CA PHE A 82 7.04 8.32 -17.02
C PHE A 82 5.64 8.59 -16.48
N GLU A 83 5.56 8.87 -15.18
CA GLU A 83 4.36 9.38 -14.52
C GLU A 83 4.71 10.64 -13.73
N THR A 84 3.83 11.64 -13.77
CA THR A 84 3.99 12.87 -13.01
C THR A 84 3.06 12.87 -11.81
N ILE A 85 3.63 12.77 -10.63
CA ILE A 85 2.90 12.87 -9.37
C ILE A 85 2.88 14.34 -8.95
N SER A 86 1.69 14.92 -8.84
CA SER A 86 1.53 16.29 -8.32
C SER A 86 1.84 16.32 -6.82
N VAL A 87 2.80 17.16 -6.43
CA VAL A 87 3.24 17.33 -5.04
C VAL A 87 3.15 18.80 -4.61
N GLY A 88 3.09 19.03 -3.30
CA GLY A 88 2.97 20.35 -2.70
C GLY A 88 1.54 20.89 -2.62
N ARG A 89 1.39 22.10 -2.05
CA ARG A 89 0.08 22.73 -1.82
C ARG A 89 -0.63 22.92 -3.17
N ARG A 90 -1.79 22.28 -3.33
CA ARG A 90 -2.60 22.28 -4.57
C ARG A 90 -1.88 21.72 -5.81
N GLY A 91 -0.89 20.83 -5.64
CA GLY A 91 -0.17 20.23 -6.76
C GLY A 91 0.75 21.20 -7.51
N SER A 92 1.28 22.20 -6.81
CA SER A 92 2.12 23.26 -7.40
C SER A 92 3.46 22.79 -7.96
N LYS A 93 3.86 21.54 -7.68
CA LYS A 93 5.08 20.92 -8.19
C LYS A 93 4.75 19.55 -8.79
N GLY A 94 5.52 19.13 -9.78
CA GLY A 94 5.44 17.78 -10.35
C GLY A 94 6.69 16.98 -10.00
N LEU A 95 6.50 15.78 -9.48
CA LEU A 95 7.55 14.76 -9.38
C LEU A 95 7.44 13.84 -10.59
N HIS A 96 8.45 13.86 -11.45
CA HIS A 96 8.54 12.94 -12.58
C HIS A 96 9.19 11.64 -12.12
N VAL A 97 8.43 10.54 -12.20
CA VAL A 97 8.89 9.20 -11.86
C VAL A 97 9.07 8.43 -13.16
N SER A 98 10.26 7.84 -13.37
CA SER A 98 10.47 6.92 -14.48
C SER A 98 9.78 5.59 -14.20
N LEU A 99 8.92 5.21 -15.14
CA LEU A 99 8.27 3.92 -15.21
C LEU A 99 9.08 3.03 -16.16
N GLY A 100 10.25 2.56 -15.72
CA GLY A 100 10.94 1.51 -16.46
C GLY A 100 10.09 0.24 -16.52
N GLU A 101 9.67 -0.17 -17.73
CA GLU A 101 8.78 -1.32 -17.98
C GLU A 101 9.30 -2.59 -17.28
N LEU A 102 10.59 -2.90 -17.42
CA LEU A 102 11.20 -4.09 -16.83
C LEU A 102 11.03 -4.21 -15.30
N ILE A 103 10.80 -3.10 -14.59
CA ILE A 103 10.62 -3.07 -13.14
C ILE A 103 9.15 -2.85 -12.79
N TRP A 104 8.55 -1.78 -13.32
CA TRP A 104 7.23 -1.33 -12.88
C TRP A 104 6.11 -2.15 -13.50
N PHE A 105 6.19 -2.52 -14.78
CA PHE A 105 5.18 -3.36 -15.41
C PHE A 105 5.11 -4.73 -14.73
N LYS A 106 6.26 -5.38 -14.53
CA LYS A 106 6.33 -6.69 -13.86
C LYS A 106 5.73 -6.65 -12.45
N ARG A 107 6.04 -5.60 -11.69
CA ARG A 107 5.51 -5.40 -10.34
C ARG A 107 4.00 -5.11 -10.34
N ALA A 108 3.53 -4.28 -11.26
CA ALA A 108 2.13 -3.96 -11.40
C ALA A 108 1.33 -5.21 -11.80
N LYS A 109 1.83 -5.98 -12.79
CA LYS A 109 1.25 -7.27 -13.20
C LYS A 109 1.15 -8.24 -12.03
N LEU A 110 2.25 -8.47 -11.30
CA LEU A 110 2.24 -9.35 -10.14
C LEU A 110 1.23 -8.91 -9.07
N ARG A 111 1.17 -7.59 -8.80
CA ARG A 111 0.21 -7.04 -7.83
C ARG A 111 -1.22 -7.29 -8.27
N CYS A 112 -1.52 -7.07 -9.54
CA CYS A 112 -2.86 -7.29 -10.11
C CYS A 112 -3.23 -8.77 -10.11
N GLN A 113 -2.31 -9.67 -10.47
CA GLN A 113 -2.50 -11.12 -10.40
C GLN A 113 -2.85 -11.53 -8.96
N ALA A 114 -2.07 -11.09 -7.97
CA ALA A 114 -2.32 -11.38 -6.57
C ALA A 114 -3.67 -10.83 -6.08
N LEU A 115 -4.04 -9.61 -6.48
CA LEU A 115 -5.33 -9.02 -6.11
C LEU A 115 -6.51 -9.79 -6.68
N VAL A 116 -6.48 -10.16 -7.97
CA VAL A 116 -7.56 -10.91 -8.61
C VAL A 116 -7.72 -12.29 -7.98
N VAL A 117 -6.62 -13.01 -7.77
CA VAL A 117 -6.65 -14.31 -7.09
C VAL A 117 -7.22 -14.14 -5.67
N LEU A 118 -6.74 -13.15 -4.90
CA LEU A 118 -7.24 -12.90 -3.55
C LEU A 118 -8.74 -12.56 -3.54
N SER A 119 -9.19 -11.72 -4.48
CA SER A 119 -10.61 -11.37 -4.62
C SER A 119 -11.50 -12.60 -4.87
N TYR A 120 -11.02 -13.56 -5.66
CA TYR A 120 -11.72 -14.82 -5.89
C TYR A 120 -11.91 -15.61 -4.58
N PHE A 121 -10.85 -15.79 -3.79
CA PHE A 121 -10.93 -16.48 -2.50
C PHE A 121 -11.80 -15.74 -1.47
N LEU A 122 -11.74 -14.41 -1.44
CA LEU A 122 -12.57 -13.59 -0.56
C LEU A 122 -14.04 -13.52 -0.97
N ALA A 123 -14.36 -13.79 -2.24
CA ALA A 123 -15.74 -13.93 -2.71
C ALA A 123 -16.27 -15.34 -2.39
N ALA A 124 -15.48 -16.38 -2.67
CA ALA A 124 -15.86 -17.78 -2.44
C ALA A 124 -16.06 -18.14 -0.95
N GLY A 125 -15.37 -17.46 -0.03
CA GLY A 125 -15.51 -17.70 1.42
C GLY A 125 -16.72 -17.06 2.10
N ARG A 126 -17.67 -16.50 1.35
CA ARG A 126 -18.89 -15.84 1.89
C ARG A 126 -20.19 -16.64 1.66
N GLU A 127 -20.10 -17.84 1.11
CA GLU A 127 -21.19 -18.81 0.97
C GLU A 127 -21.17 -19.82 2.12
#